data_AF-A0A1V4RKG3-F1
#
_entry.id   AF-A0A1V4RKG3-F1
#
_cell.length_a   1.000
_cell.length_b   1.000
_cell.length_c   1.000
_cell.angle_alpha   90.00
_cell.angle_beta   90.00
_cell.angle_gamma   90.00
#
_symmetry.space_group_name_H-M   'P 1'
#
loop_
_entity.id
_entity.type
_entity.pdbx_description
1 polymer ?
#
loop_
_entity_poly.entity_id
_entity_poly.type
_entity_poly.pdbx_seq_one_letter_code
_entity_poly.pdbx_strand_id
1 'polypeptide(L)'
;MNYLAHLYLADESAESVIGNMLADFVKDDFREKYSDEVCRGILLHRKIDVFTDAHPVFIDSRNRLDEKFRLLKGIIIDVFYDHFLARNWEQFSAVPLEQFCSRVYAIFHENRTLLPQRLLKFLPRMISENWLLSYREVEGISWTLRGLSNRLSRNPPSDI
;
A
#
# COMPACT_ATOMS: atom_id res chain seq x y z
N MET A 1 3.94 -3.94 -1.41
CA MET A 1 3.51 -2.58 -1.03
C MET A 1 2.64 -2.01 -2.14
N ASN A 2 1.33 -2.22 -1.99
CA ASN A 2 0.26 -1.96 -2.96
C ASN A 2 -0.83 -1.09 -2.29
N TYR A 3 -0.45 0.13 -1.83
CA TYR A 3 -1.29 0.91 -0.93
C TYR A 3 -2.63 1.27 -1.56
N LEU A 4 -2.64 1.72 -2.82
CA LEU A 4 -3.87 2.15 -3.47
C LEU A 4 -4.84 0.97 -3.63
N ALA A 5 -4.36 -0.21 -4.04
CA ALA A 5 -5.25 -1.38 -4.17
C ALA A 5 -5.83 -1.83 -2.82
N HIS A 6 -5.04 -1.91 -1.74
CA HIS A 6 -5.57 -2.30 -0.43
C HIS A 6 -6.59 -1.30 0.11
N LEU A 7 -6.36 -0.01 -0.11
CA LEU A 7 -7.29 1.04 0.32
C LEU A 7 -8.55 1.04 -0.54
N TYR A 8 -8.44 0.69 -1.82
CA TYR A 8 -9.56 0.56 -2.73
C TYR A 8 -10.44 -0.66 -2.41
N LEU A 9 -9.82 -1.78 -2.03
CA LEU A 9 -10.50 -3.02 -1.66
C LEU A 9 -10.97 -3.06 -0.20
N ALA A 10 -10.65 -2.04 0.59
CA ALA A 10 -11.16 -1.90 1.94
C ALA A 10 -12.70 -1.72 1.93
N ASP A 11 -13.36 -2.14 3.01
CA ASP A 11 -14.77 -1.83 3.20
C ASP A 11 -14.97 -0.30 3.33
N GLU A 12 -16.19 0.18 3.14
CA GLU A 12 -16.49 1.62 3.06
C GLU A 12 -16.20 2.41 4.35
N SER A 13 -16.03 1.73 5.48
CA SER A 13 -15.84 2.38 6.77
C SER A 13 -14.42 2.95 6.95
N ALA A 14 -14.34 4.05 7.69
CA ALA A 14 -13.08 4.67 8.06
C ALA A 14 -12.15 3.69 8.79
N GLU A 15 -12.69 2.86 9.68
CA GLU A 15 -11.91 1.87 10.43
C GLU A 15 -11.37 0.75 9.55
N SER A 16 -12.10 0.30 8.52
CA SER A 16 -11.59 -0.70 7.56
C SER A 16 -10.46 -0.12 6.70
N VAL A 17 -10.59 1.13 6.24
CA VAL A 17 -9.53 1.86 5.52
C VAL A 17 -8.28 2.01 6.39
N ILE A 18 -8.44 2.38 7.66
CA ILE A 18 -7.34 2.48 8.62
C ILE A 18 -6.70 1.10 8.82
N GLY A 19 -7.50 0.06 9.06
CA GLY A 19 -7.01 -1.30 9.24
C GLY A 19 -6.17 -1.79 8.06
N ASN A 20 -6.63 -1.54 6.83
CA ASN A 20 -5.88 -1.88 5.61
C ASN A 20 -4.55 -1.13 5.51
N MET A 21 -4.49 0.14 5.91
CA MET A 21 -3.21 0.86 6.00
C MET A 21 -2.32 0.28 7.10
N LEU A 22 -2.88 -0.06 8.27
CA LEU A 22 -2.11 -0.48 9.45
C LEU A 22 -1.42 -1.82 9.30
N ALA A 23 -1.89 -2.71 8.42
CA ALA A 23 -1.35 -4.06 8.27
C ALA A 23 0.18 -4.09 8.03
N ASP A 24 0.72 -3.11 7.30
CA ASP A 24 2.15 -2.94 7.05
C ASP A 24 2.95 -2.36 8.25
N PHE A 25 2.26 -1.85 9.26
CA PHE A 25 2.86 -1.14 10.40
C PHE A 25 2.72 -1.86 11.73
N VAL A 26 1.85 -2.87 11.82
CA VAL A 26 1.52 -3.57 13.06
C VAL A 26 1.92 -5.04 13.00
N LYS A 27 2.49 -5.52 14.11
CA LYS A 27 2.77 -6.95 14.33
C LYS A 27 1.53 -7.63 14.93
N ASP A 28 1.64 -8.90 15.31
CA ASP A 28 0.49 -9.76 15.65
C ASP A 28 -0.27 -9.38 16.94
N ASP A 29 0.23 -8.47 17.76
CA ASP A 29 -0.41 -8.01 19.00
C ASP A 29 -1.48 -6.91 18.79
N PHE A 30 -1.92 -6.71 17.55
CA PHE A 30 -2.82 -5.60 17.19
C PHE A 30 -4.24 -5.75 17.76
N ARG A 31 -4.70 -6.98 18.06
CA ARG A 31 -6.07 -7.25 18.52
C ARG A 31 -6.40 -6.66 19.89
N GLU A 32 -5.38 -6.45 20.72
CA GLU A 32 -5.55 -5.84 22.05
C GLU A 32 -5.58 -4.30 21.98
N LYS A 33 -5.16 -3.72 20.84
CA LYS A 33 -4.93 -2.28 20.68
C LYS A 33 -6.00 -1.57 19.85
N TYR A 34 -6.73 -2.31 19.02
CA TYR A 34 -7.66 -1.73 18.06
C TYR A 34 -9.05 -2.36 18.17
N SER A 35 -10.05 -1.64 17.66
CA SER A 35 -11.42 -2.15 17.53
C SER A 35 -11.47 -3.40 16.65
N ASP A 36 -12.55 -4.16 16.76
CA ASP A 36 -12.79 -5.34 15.93
C ASP A 36 -12.81 -5.00 14.43
N GLU A 37 -13.25 -3.80 14.05
CA GLU A 37 -13.33 -3.39 12.66
C GLU A 37 -11.99 -2.98 12.07
N VAL A 38 -11.15 -2.25 12.82
CA VAL A 38 -9.75 -2.04 12.43
C VAL A 38 -9.01 -3.39 12.32
N CYS A 39 -9.25 -4.29 13.27
CA CYS A 39 -8.69 -5.65 13.22
C CYS A 39 -9.14 -6.41 11.97
N ARG A 40 -10.42 -6.29 11.58
CA ARG A 40 -10.93 -6.87 10.33
C ARG A 40 -10.23 -6.28 9.11
N GLY A 41 -10.01 -4.96 9.05
CA GLY A 41 -9.25 -4.32 7.97
C GLY A 41 -7.80 -4.82 7.87
N ILE A 42 -7.11 -4.98 9.00
CA ILE A 42 -5.74 -5.56 9.04
C ILE A 42 -5.74 -6.99 8.48
N LEU A 43 -6.71 -7.81 8.90
CA LEU A 43 -6.84 -9.18 8.43
C LEU A 43 -7.23 -9.26 6.96
N LEU A 44 -8.05 -8.32 6.46
CA LEU A 44 -8.43 -8.24 5.05
C LEU A 44 -7.21 -7.97 4.18
N HIS A 45 -6.38 -7.00 4.53
CA HIS A 45 -5.12 -6.73 3.83
C HIS A 45 -4.27 -8.00 3.72
N ARG A 46 -4.00 -8.67 4.86
CA ARG A 46 -3.20 -9.90 4.88
C ARG A 46 -3.82 -11.03 4.05
N LYS A 47 -5.14 -11.14 4.00
CA LYS A 47 -5.83 -12.11 3.14
C LYS A 47 -5.67 -11.79 1.66
N ILE A 48 -5.73 -10.51 1.29
CA ILE A 48 -5.48 -10.06 -0.08
C ILE A 48 -4.05 -10.42 -0.47
N ASP A 49 -3.05 -10.12 0.37
CA ASP A 49 -1.65 -10.46 0.11
C ASP A 49 -1.45 -11.95 -0.14
N VAL A 50 -1.95 -12.80 0.77
CA VAL A 50 -1.84 -14.26 0.64
C VAL A 50 -2.48 -14.75 -0.66
N PHE A 51 -3.64 -14.18 -1.01
CA PHE A 51 -4.32 -14.52 -2.24
C PHE A 51 -3.51 -14.09 -3.48
N THR A 52 -3.01 -12.85 -3.51
CA THR A 52 -2.28 -12.31 -4.66
C THR A 52 -0.92 -12.97 -4.83
N ASP A 53 -0.17 -13.18 -3.75
CA ASP A 53 1.17 -13.77 -3.78
C ASP A 53 1.16 -15.22 -4.29
N ALA A 54 0.08 -15.95 -4.03
CA ALA A 54 -0.13 -17.31 -4.51
C ALA A 54 -0.75 -17.37 -5.93
N HIS A 55 -1.23 -16.24 -6.46
CA HIS A 55 -1.96 -16.24 -7.72
C HIS A 55 -1.01 -16.44 -8.93
N PRO A 56 -1.33 -17.34 -9.88
CA PRO A 56 -0.46 -17.61 -11.04
C PRO A 56 -0.06 -16.36 -11.83
N VAL A 57 -0.99 -15.41 -12.02
CA VAL A 57 -0.71 -14.15 -12.73
C VAL A 57 0.32 -13.27 -12.01
N PHE A 58 0.32 -13.26 -10.68
CA PHE A 58 1.33 -12.52 -9.91
C PHE A 58 2.68 -13.21 -10.01
N ILE A 59 2.71 -14.54 -9.90
CA ILE A 59 3.92 -15.35 -10.07
C ILE A 59 4.52 -15.12 -11.46
N ASP A 60 3.70 -15.14 -12.51
CA ASP A 60 4.14 -14.86 -13.88
C ASP A 60 4.66 -13.43 -14.04
N SER A 61 4.00 -12.45 -13.43
CA SER A 61 4.45 -11.06 -13.43
C SER A 61 5.83 -10.94 -12.77
N ARG A 62 6.01 -11.60 -11.63
CA ARG A 62 7.28 -11.67 -10.89
C ARG A 62 8.39 -12.30 -11.73
N ASN A 63 8.08 -13.36 -12.48
CA ASN A 63 9.03 -14.09 -13.33
C ASN A 63 9.50 -13.30 -14.56
N ARG A 64 8.80 -12.21 -14.95
CA ARG A 64 9.24 -11.31 -16.02
C ARG A 64 10.41 -10.39 -15.60
N LEU A 65 10.63 -10.23 -14.29
CA LEU A 65 11.70 -9.41 -13.77
C LEU A 65 13.01 -10.20 -13.69
N ASP A 66 14.13 -9.52 -13.95
CA ASP A 66 15.49 -10.04 -13.84
C ASP A 66 15.75 -10.66 -12.44
N GLU A 67 16.38 -11.82 -12.40
CA GLU A 67 16.70 -12.54 -11.16
C GLU A 67 17.51 -11.72 -10.16
N LYS A 68 18.29 -10.74 -10.60
CA LYS A 68 19.05 -9.86 -9.70
C LYS A 68 18.18 -9.12 -8.68
N PHE A 69 16.88 -8.94 -8.96
CA PHE A 69 15.96 -8.27 -8.05
C PHE A 69 15.52 -9.17 -6.87
N ARG A 70 15.72 -10.50 -6.92
CA ARG A 70 15.44 -11.46 -5.83
C ARG A 70 14.09 -11.17 -5.11
N LEU A 71 14.13 -10.92 -3.80
CA LEU A 71 12.95 -10.65 -2.95
C LEU A 71 12.24 -9.33 -3.30
N LEU A 72 12.90 -8.42 -4.01
CA LEU A 72 12.32 -7.14 -4.42
C LEU A 72 11.34 -7.29 -5.57
N LYS A 73 11.37 -8.42 -6.28
CA LYS A 73 10.46 -8.64 -7.42
C LYS A 73 9.00 -8.44 -6.99
N GLY A 74 8.58 -8.97 -5.84
CA GLY A 74 7.22 -8.76 -5.32
C GLY A 74 6.89 -7.28 -5.10
N ILE A 75 7.77 -6.56 -4.40
CA ILE A 75 7.59 -5.13 -4.13
C ILE A 75 7.49 -4.31 -5.43
N ILE A 76 8.30 -4.64 -6.44
CA ILE A 76 8.27 -3.97 -7.74
C ILE A 76 6.94 -4.24 -8.45
N ILE A 77 6.46 -5.49 -8.45
CA ILE A 77 5.18 -5.86 -9.05
C ILE A 77 4.02 -5.15 -8.36
N ASP A 78 4.03 -5.03 -7.03
CA ASP A 78 3.00 -4.31 -6.28
C ASP A 78 2.91 -2.83 -6.70
N VAL A 79 4.06 -2.17 -6.85
CA VAL A 79 4.11 -0.78 -7.33
C VAL A 79 3.55 -0.66 -8.74
N PHE A 80 3.82 -1.64 -9.61
CA PHE A 80 3.23 -1.66 -10.95
C PHE A 80 1.72 -1.93 -10.91
N TYR A 81 1.21 -2.73 -9.99
CA TYR A 81 -0.23 -2.97 -9.86
C TYR A 81 -0.96 -1.72 -9.38
N ASP A 82 -0.41 -1.01 -8.38
CA ASP A 82 -0.90 0.32 -7.99
C ASP A 82 -0.88 1.30 -9.18
N HIS A 83 0.19 1.27 -10.01
CA HIS A 83 0.27 2.09 -11.22
C HIS A 83 -0.84 1.78 -12.21
N PHE A 84 -1.01 0.50 -12.56
CA PHE A 84 -2.01 0.10 -13.54
C PHE A 84 -3.44 0.35 -13.03
N LEU A 85 -3.69 0.15 -11.73
CA LEU A 85 -4.95 0.52 -11.10
C LEU A 85 -5.20 2.03 -11.21
N ALA A 86 -4.24 2.86 -10.79
CA ALA A 86 -4.37 4.31 -10.84
C ALA A 86 -4.52 4.85 -12.28
N ARG A 87 -3.79 4.27 -13.23
CA ARG A 87 -3.81 4.67 -14.64
C ARG A 87 -5.11 4.30 -15.34
N ASN A 88 -5.70 3.17 -14.98
CA ASN A 88 -6.93 2.65 -15.59
C ASN A 88 -8.14 2.79 -14.66
N TRP A 89 -8.09 3.73 -13.72
CA TRP A 89 -9.03 3.84 -12.61
C TRP A 89 -10.50 3.85 -13.00
N GLU A 90 -10.84 4.53 -14.11
CA GLU A 90 -12.22 4.62 -14.63
C GLU A 90 -12.83 3.26 -15.01
N GLN A 91 -12.00 2.23 -15.23
CA GLN A 91 -12.48 0.87 -15.49
C GLN A 91 -12.91 0.14 -14.21
N PHE A 92 -12.44 0.60 -13.05
CA PHE A 92 -12.66 -0.04 -11.76
C PHE A 92 -13.65 0.72 -10.89
N SER A 93 -13.67 2.05 -10.97
CA SER A 93 -14.49 2.90 -10.10
C SER A 93 -15.17 4.03 -10.86
N ALA A 94 -16.42 4.28 -10.50
CA ALA A 94 -17.17 5.47 -10.96
C ALA A 94 -16.77 6.75 -10.20
N VAL A 95 -16.13 6.62 -9.04
CA VAL A 95 -15.65 7.77 -8.25
C VAL A 95 -14.28 8.19 -8.80
N PRO A 96 -14.04 9.46 -9.16
CA PRO A 96 -12.72 9.91 -9.62
C PRO A 96 -11.61 9.61 -8.62
N LEU A 97 -10.44 9.23 -9.11
CA LEU A 97 -9.29 8.84 -8.27
C LEU A 97 -8.90 9.95 -7.27
N GLU A 98 -8.96 11.21 -7.70
CA GLU A 98 -8.70 12.38 -6.86
C GLU A 98 -9.64 12.45 -5.65
N GLN A 99 -10.92 12.17 -5.86
CA GLN A 99 -11.92 12.19 -4.80
C GLN A 99 -11.72 11.01 -3.85
N PHE A 100 -11.40 9.84 -4.39
CA PHE A 100 -11.06 8.66 -3.59
C PHE A 100 -9.84 8.94 -2.70
N CYS A 101 -8.72 9.40 -3.27
CA CYS A 101 -7.51 9.73 -2.53
C CYS A 101 -7.76 10.80 -1.46
N SER A 102 -8.53 11.85 -1.79
CA SER A 102 -8.89 12.91 -0.84
C SER A 102 -9.68 12.36 0.35
N ARG A 103 -10.65 11.46 0.11
CA ARG A 103 -11.42 10.79 1.16
C ARG A 103 -10.51 9.96 2.07
N VAL A 104 -9.61 9.18 1.48
CA VAL A 104 -8.66 8.35 2.25
C VAL A 104 -7.75 9.22 3.13
N TYR A 105 -7.24 10.34 2.61
CA TYR A 105 -6.41 11.25 3.40
C TYR A 105 -7.18 11.95 4.51
N ALA A 106 -8.44 12.32 4.28
CA ALA A 106 -9.31 12.85 5.32
C ALA A 106 -9.49 11.84 6.46
N ILE A 107 -9.76 10.57 6.14
CA ILE A 107 -9.86 9.48 7.14
C ILE A 107 -8.58 9.39 7.99
N PHE A 108 -7.40 9.39 7.37
CA PHE A 108 -6.14 9.34 8.12
C PHE A 108 -5.91 10.59 8.96
N HIS A 109 -6.33 11.76 8.49
CA HIS A 109 -6.18 13.01 9.21
C HIS A 109 -7.11 13.10 10.43
N GLU A 110 -8.35 12.63 10.31
CA GLU A 110 -9.34 12.64 11.39
C GLU A 110 -9.02 11.60 12.46
N ASN A 111 -8.39 10.48 12.09
CA ASN A 111 -8.14 9.34 12.97
C ASN A 111 -6.66 9.19 13.37
N ARG A 112 -5.91 10.30 13.46
CA ARG A 112 -4.47 10.28 13.77
C ARG A 112 -4.11 9.57 15.07
N THR A 113 -5.02 9.56 16.05
CA THR A 113 -4.83 8.88 17.34
C THR A 113 -4.73 7.36 17.21
N LEU A 114 -5.29 6.78 16.15
CA LEU A 114 -5.22 5.35 15.85
C LEU A 114 -3.95 4.97 15.06
N LEU A 115 -3.19 5.95 14.56
CA LEU A 115 -2.06 5.68 13.68
C LEU A 115 -0.75 5.53 14.48
N PRO A 116 0.07 4.50 14.21
CA PRO A 116 1.34 4.32 14.90
C PRO A 116 2.31 5.45 14.57
N GLN A 117 3.22 5.75 15.49
CA GLN A 117 4.18 6.85 15.36
C GLN A 117 4.98 6.80 14.05
N ARG A 118 5.28 5.60 13.54
CA ARG A 118 6.00 5.43 12.27
C ARG A 118 5.19 5.98 11.10
N LEU A 119 3.88 5.72 11.04
CA LEU A 119 2.96 6.21 10.02
C LEU A 119 2.77 7.73 10.15
N LEU A 120 2.53 8.21 11.38
CA LEU A 120 2.38 9.64 11.66
C LEU A 120 3.57 10.49 11.20
N LYS A 121 4.80 9.95 11.23
CA LYS A 121 6.01 10.67 10.80
C LYS A 121 6.05 10.98 9.31
N PHE A 122 5.48 10.13 8.45
CA PHE A 122 5.51 10.37 6.99
C PHE A 122 4.14 10.72 6.40
N LEU A 123 3.05 10.55 7.15
CA LEU A 123 1.70 10.92 6.71
C LEU A 123 1.60 12.36 6.16
N PRO A 124 2.18 13.40 6.80
CA PRO A 124 2.14 14.76 6.25
C PRO A 124 2.70 14.85 4.83
N ARG A 125 3.81 14.16 4.57
CA ARG A 125 4.45 14.11 3.26
C ARG A 125 3.62 13.32 2.25
N MET A 126 3.09 12.17 2.68
CA MET A 126 2.22 11.33 1.84
C MET A 126 1.01 12.13 1.32
N ILE A 127 0.41 12.95 2.18
CA ILE A 127 -0.72 13.83 1.83
C ILE A 127 -0.25 14.98 0.94
N SER A 128 0.81 15.71 1.32
CA SER A 128 1.26 16.90 0.57
C SER A 128 1.75 16.58 -0.84
N GLU A 129 2.34 15.39 -1.03
CA GLU A 129 2.83 14.92 -2.33
C GLU A 129 1.81 14.00 -3.04
N ASN A 130 0.62 13.81 -2.47
CA ASN A 130 -0.47 12.99 -2.99
C ASN A 130 -0.01 11.64 -3.56
N TRP A 131 0.66 10.84 -2.72
CA TRP A 131 1.29 9.59 -3.15
C TRP A 131 0.34 8.59 -3.80
N LEU A 132 -0.93 8.54 -3.37
CA LEU A 132 -1.91 7.60 -3.93
C LEU A 132 -2.28 8.00 -5.36
N LEU A 133 -2.44 9.30 -5.61
CA LEU A 133 -2.69 9.81 -6.95
C LEU A 133 -1.46 9.71 -7.85
N SER A 134 -0.26 9.88 -7.28
CA SER A 134 0.99 9.88 -8.05
C SER A 134 1.28 8.53 -8.70
N TYR A 135 0.73 7.43 -8.17
CA TYR A 135 0.80 6.12 -8.84
C TYR A 135 0.28 6.15 -10.28
N ARG A 136 -0.60 7.08 -10.66
CA ARG A 136 -1.11 7.22 -12.03
C ARG A 136 -0.03 7.54 -13.07
N GLU A 137 1.05 8.20 -12.65
CA GLU A 137 2.12 8.64 -13.55
C GLU A 137 3.39 7.81 -13.37
N VAL A 138 4.14 7.62 -14.46
CA VAL A 138 5.40 6.84 -14.47
C VAL A 138 6.45 7.49 -13.55
N GLU A 139 6.46 8.82 -13.50
CA GLU A 139 7.32 9.60 -12.61
C GLU A 139 7.01 9.27 -11.15
N GLY A 140 5.74 9.14 -10.77
CA GLY A 140 5.32 8.82 -9.41
C GLY A 140 5.84 7.47 -8.94
N ILE A 141 5.67 6.42 -9.75
CA ILE A 141 6.22 5.09 -9.41
C ILE A 141 7.75 5.07 -9.44
N SER A 142 8.38 5.88 -10.29
CA SER A 142 9.84 6.03 -10.31
C SER A 142 10.38 6.58 -8.99
N TRP A 143 9.67 7.52 -8.35
CA TRP A 143 10.02 8.02 -7.02
C TRP A 143 9.92 6.93 -5.96
N THR A 144 8.84 6.14 -5.96
CA THR A 144 8.64 5.03 -5.01
C THR A 144 9.76 3.98 -5.14
N LEU A 145 10.11 3.60 -6.37
CA LEU A 145 11.18 2.64 -6.64
C LEU A 145 12.58 3.18 -6.26
N ARG A 146 12.86 4.47 -6.51
CA ARG A 146 14.10 5.13 -6.02
C ARG A 146 14.16 5.15 -4.49
N GLY A 147 13.04 5.42 -3.84
CA GLY A 147 12.92 5.37 -2.38
C GLY A 147 13.26 3.98 -1.83
N LEU A 148 12.79 2.92 -2.49
CA LEU A 148 13.14 1.54 -2.16
C LEU A 148 14.64 1.28 -2.33
N SER A 149 15.21 1.65 -3.47
CA SER A 149 16.65 1.51 -3.74
C SER A 149 17.51 2.18 -2.66
N ASN A 150 17.17 3.42 -2.29
CA ASN A 150 17.93 4.18 -1.29
C ASN A 150 17.87 3.57 0.11
N ARG A 151 16.76 2.91 0.48
CA ARG A 151 16.63 2.21 1.77
C ARG A 151 17.49 0.95 1.79
N LEU A 152 17.53 0.21 0.69
CA LEU A 152 18.33 -1.02 0.57
C LEU A 152 19.83 -0.74 0.53
N SER A 153 20.26 0.34 -0.12
CA SER A 153 21.67 0.75 -0.10
C SER A 153 22.16 1.15 1.30
N ARG A 154 21.26 1.61 2.19
CA ARG A 154 21.57 2.00 3.57
C ARG A 154 21.50 0.84 4.56
N ASN A 155 20.62 -0.13 4.31
CA ASN A 155 20.45 -1.34 5.10
C ASN A 155 20.38 -2.53 4.14
N PRO A 156 21.53 -3.02 3.66
CA PRO A 156 21.56 -4.24 2.86
C PRO A 156 20.93 -5.38 3.66
N PRO A 157 20.09 -6.23 3.04
CA PRO A 157 19.60 -7.45 3.69
C PRO A 157 20.79 -8.25 4.22
N SER A 158 20.65 -8.87 5.40
CA SER A 158 21.74 -9.59 6.09
C SER A 158 22.29 -10.82 5.35
N ASP A 159 21.75 -11.14 4.18
CA ASP A 159 22.17 -12.26 3.31
C ASP A 159 22.67 -11.75 1.94
N ILE A 160 23.60 -10.79 1.96
CA ILE A 160 24.47 -10.44 0.82
C ILE A 160 25.75 -11.28 0.87
#